data_AF-A0A5M9MDD5-F1
#
_entry.id   AF-A0A5M9MDD5-F1
#
_cell.length_a   1.000
_cell.length_b   1.000
_cell.length_c   1.000
_cell.angle_alpha   90.00
_cell.angle_beta   90.00
_cell.angle_gamma   90.00
#
_symmetry.space_group_name_H-M   'P 1'
#
loop_
_entity.id
_entity.type
_entity.pdbx_description
1 polymer ?
#
loop_
_entity_poly.entity_id
_entity_poly.type
_entity_poly.pdbx_seq_one_letter_code
_entity_poly.pdbx_strand_id
1 'polypeptide(L)'
;MDTSKSLASPIELPHRSTPPGFLTGETIDTVQKGSGFVQYGHPYAALDRFFVGLKPQWSGINAIEFTENSPVTYVKKFRKAEANVRVNYLKATSHRNLVNLREVFVTDDSIFFVYERWGISLKEICQLWPVFQLGEVEVATLCNEILNGLKYIHDELGVSHGDLREENIFIMENGDVRIGNIGESMVRVPKPQGKDKDLQAVCNIVQCLLGLDKAESAGGTMRLLAGDFAGAPCSATIDELLQVCF
;
A
#
# COMPACT_ATOMS: atom_id res chain seq x y z
N MET A 1 14.49 -45.63 32.55
CA MET A 1 14.76 -45.03 31.22
C MET A 1 13.83 -43.86 31.11
N ASP A 2 14.32 -42.66 31.40
CA ASP A 2 13.53 -41.44 31.35
C ASP A 2 14.44 -40.37 30.74
N THR A 3 14.10 -39.90 29.53
CA THR A 3 14.89 -38.90 28.81
C THR A 3 14.04 -37.66 28.64
N SER A 4 14.23 -36.69 29.53
CA SER A 4 13.73 -35.32 29.37
C SER A 4 14.44 -34.67 28.19
N LYS A 5 13.73 -34.49 27.07
CA LYS A 5 14.21 -33.66 25.96
C LYS A 5 13.91 -32.20 26.28
N SER A 6 14.96 -31.46 26.65
CA SER A 6 14.94 -29.99 26.69
C SER A 6 14.76 -29.46 25.26
N LEU A 7 13.76 -28.61 25.03
CA LEU A 7 13.56 -27.89 23.78
C LEU A 7 14.53 -26.70 23.77
N ALA A 8 15.67 -26.84 23.09
CA ALA A 8 16.55 -25.72 22.80
C ALA A 8 15.96 -24.84 21.69
N SER A 9 16.08 -23.52 21.85
CA SER A 9 15.68 -22.53 20.84
C SER A 9 16.50 -22.68 19.56
N PRO A 10 15.90 -22.64 18.35
CA PRO A 10 16.59 -22.91 17.09
C PRO A 10 17.38 -21.71 16.53
N ILE A 11 17.68 -20.69 17.35
CA ILE A 11 18.31 -19.44 16.91
C ILE A 11 19.48 -19.12 17.84
N GLU A 12 20.71 -19.32 17.36
CA GLU A 12 21.91 -18.74 17.97
C GLU A 12 22.03 -17.27 17.51
N LEU A 13 21.81 -16.34 18.44
CA LEU A 13 22.12 -14.92 18.23
C LEU A 13 23.63 -14.70 18.47
N PRO A 14 24.34 -13.92 17.64
CA PRO A 14 25.74 -13.63 17.87
C PRO A 14 25.95 -12.91 19.20
N HIS A 15 26.90 -13.39 19.99
CA HIS A 15 27.27 -12.83 21.28
C HIS A 15 27.69 -11.36 21.16
N ARG A 16 27.06 -10.50 21.98
CA ARG A 16 27.45 -9.09 22.19
C ARG A 16 28.92 -9.03 22.60
N SER A 17 29.76 -8.46 21.72
CA SER A 17 31.09 -7.98 22.09
C SER A 17 30.99 -6.47 22.27
N THR A 18 31.15 -5.98 23.50
CA THR A 18 31.31 -4.55 23.79
C THR A 18 32.57 -4.02 23.09
N PRO A 19 32.50 -2.98 22.24
CA PRO A 19 33.70 -2.30 21.77
C PRO A 19 34.26 -1.39 22.90
N PRO A 20 35.59 -1.26 23.03
CA PRO A 20 36.20 -0.36 24.00
C PRO A 20 36.03 1.10 23.58
N GLY A 21 35.84 1.97 24.57
CA GLY A 21 35.42 3.35 24.38
C GLY A 21 36.40 4.26 23.65
N PHE A 22 35.84 5.31 23.05
CA PHE A 22 36.54 6.53 22.70
C PHE A 22 35.70 7.73 23.18
N LEU A 23 36.31 8.56 24.01
CA LEU A 23 35.86 9.91 24.35
C LEU A 23 36.52 10.93 23.42
N THR A 24 35.91 12.12 23.37
CA THR A 24 36.29 13.36 22.65
C THR A 24 35.92 13.31 21.17
N GLY A 25 35.10 14.19 20.60
CA GLY A 25 34.62 15.51 21.00
C GLY A 25 34.85 16.40 19.80
N GLU A 26 33.92 16.42 18.84
CA GLU A 26 33.96 17.34 17.71
C GLU A 26 32.55 17.68 17.22
N THR A 27 32.45 18.88 16.70
CA THR A 27 31.32 19.80 16.73
C THR A 27 30.12 19.41 15.89
N ILE A 28 28.95 19.78 16.41
CA ILE A 28 27.62 19.72 15.80
C ILE A 28 27.63 20.57 14.52
N ASP A 29 27.70 19.92 13.36
CA ASP A 29 27.23 20.54 12.13
C ASP A 29 25.73 20.34 12.03
N THR A 30 25.05 21.47 12.20
CA THR A 30 23.60 21.63 12.18
C THR A 30 23.07 21.30 10.78
N VAL A 31 22.86 20.02 10.50
CA VAL A 31 22.07 19.59 9.34
C VAL A 31 20.64 20.02 9.59
N GLN A 32 20.17 20.94 8.76
CA GLN A 32 18.80 21.45 8.77
C GLN A 32 17.81 20.29 8.79
N LYS A 33 17.14 20.11 9.92
CA LYS A 33 16.11 19.10 10.15
C LYS A 33 14.88 19.49 9.30
N GLY A 34 14.87 19.05 8.05
CA GLY A 34 13.67 19.03 7.22
C GLY A 34 12.57 18.23 7.94
N SER A 35 11.30 18.47 7.57
CA SER A 35 10.18 17.71 8.14
C SER A 35 10.51 16.21 8.09
N GLY A 36 10.47 15.52 9.25
CA GLY A 36 11.01 14.16 9.43
C GLY A 36 10.35 13.06 8.58
N PHE A 37 9.47 13.43 7.65
CA PHE A 37 8.83 12.56 6.70
C PHE A 37 9.80 11.97 5.66
N VAL A 38 10.67 12.78 5.04
CA VAL A 38 11.70 12.30 4.11
C VAL A 38 13.05 12.34 4.79
N GLN A 39 13.71 11.18 4.86
CA GLN A 39 15.01 10.98 5.49
C GLN A 39 15.99 10.40 4.47
N TYR A 40 17.25 10.82 4.52
CA TYR A 40 18.30 10.29 3.66
C TYR A 40 19.11 9.23 4.42
N GLY A 41 19.33 8.08 3.78
CA GLY A 41 19.97 6.92 4.37
C GLY A 41 19.09 5.67 4.34
N HIS A 42 19.58 4.59 4.95
CA HIS A 42 18.89 3.31 4.99
C HIS A 42 17.92 3.25 6.19
N PRO A 43 16.65 2.79 6.04
CA PRO A 43 15.69 2.74 7.16
C PRO A 43 16.19 1.90 8.35
N TYR A 44 16.97 0.85 8.06
CA TYR A 44 17.53 -0.06 9.07
C TYR A 44 18.66 0.55 9.93
N ALA A 45 19.07 1.80 9.68
CA ALA A 45 20.04 2.50 10.53
C ALA A 45 19.39 3.22 11.72
N ALA A 46 18.05 3.31 11.76
CA ALA A 46 17.33 3.91 12.87
C ALA A 46 17.40 3.02 14.12
N LEU A 47 17.91 3.57 15.24
CA LEU A 47 18.21 2.80 16.45
C LEU A 47 16.97 2.41 17.28
N ASP A 48 15.87 3.17 17.15
CA ASP A 48 14.65 2.97 17.96
C ASP A 48 13.60 2.09 17.25
N ARG A 49 14.01 1.34 16.21
CA ARG A 49 13.12 0.55 15.35
C ARG A 49 13.72 -0.80 15.04
N PHE A 50 12.87 -1.82 14.97
CA PHE A 50 13.26 -3.17 14.60
C PHE A 50 12.62 -3.58 13.27
N PHE A 51 13.37 -4.20 12.36
CA PHE A 51 12.90 -4.60 11.04
C PHE A 51 13.07 -6.10 10.80
N VAL A 52 12.00 -6.76 10.36
CA VAL A 52 12.00 -8.16 9.92
C VAL A 52 11.87 -8.21 8.41
N GLY A 53 12.95 -8.56 7.71
CA GLY A 53 12.93 -8.71 6.26
C GLY A 53 12.14 -9.95 5.81
N LEU A 54 11.35 -9.80 4.74
CA LEU A 54 10.57 -10.89 4.15
C LEU A 54 11.29 -11.49 2.93
N LYS A 55 11.55 -12.79 2.98
CA LYS A 55 12.09 -13.58 1.85
C LYS A 55 11.34 -14.92 1.75
N PRO A 56 10.58 -15.17 0.66
CA PRO A 56 10.25 -14.26 -0.45
C PRO A 56 9.40 -13.06 0.01
N GLN A 57 9.30 -12.03 -0.83
CA GLN A 57 8.44 -10.87 -0.55
C GLN A 57 6.97 -11.29 -0.57
N TRP A 58 6.16 -10.76 0.35
CA TRP A 58 4.71 -10.95 0.35
C TRP A 58 4.06 -9.70 -0.24
N SER A 59 3.41 -9.82 -1.41
CA SER A 59 2.70 -8.70 -2.05
C SER A 59 3.55 -7.43 -2.24
N GLY A 60 4.85 -7.63 -2.49
CA GLY A 60 5.84 -6.56 -2.65
C GLY A 60 6.28 -5.89 -1.34
N ILE A 61 5.91 -6.42 -0.17
CA ILE A 61 6.42 -5.99 1.13
C ILE A 61 7.83 -6.55 1.32
N ASN A 62 8.78 -5.68 1.66
CA ASN A 62 10.19 -6.03 1.84
C ASN A 62 10.56 -6.30 3.30
N ALA A 63 9.95 -5.56 4.23
CA ALA A 63 10.16 -5.74 5.66
C ALA A 63 8.94 -5.29 6.45
N ILE A 64 8.78 -5.86 7.65
CA ILE A 64 7.85 -5.40 8.67
C ILE A 64 8.67 -4.62 9.70
N GLU A 65 8.18 -3.46 10.08
CA GLU A 65 8.79 -2.61 11.10
C GLU A 65 7.99 -2.69 12.40
N PHE A 66 8.74 -2.71 13.50
CA PHE A 66 8.25 -2.70 14.86
C PHE A 66 8.90 -1.52 15.58
N THR A 67 8.06 -0.65 16.13
CA THR A 67 8.47 0.45 16.99
C THR A 67 7.74 0.31 18.32
N GLU A 68 8.45 0.57 19.41
CA GLU A 68 7.88 0.45 20.76
C GLU A 68 6.61 1.32 20.89
N ASN A 69 5.56 0.76 21.49
CA ASN A 69 4.27 1.41 21.72
C ASN A 69 3.58 1.96 20.46
N SER A 70 3.92 1.45 19.27
CA SER A 70 3.31 1.86 17.99
C SER A 70 2.74 0.66 17.24
N PRO A 71 1.67 0.84 16.44
CA PRO A 71 1.20 -0.20 15.54
C PRO A 71 2.30 -0.61 14.55
N VAL A 72 2.30 -1.88 14.16
CA VAL A 72 3.25 -2.39 13.14
C VAL A 72 3.11 -1.62 11.82
N THR A 73 4.24 -1.35 11.19
CA THR A 73 4.30 -0.74 9.85
C THR A 73 5.03 -1.66 8.88
N TYR A 74 4.99 -1.35 7.59
CA TYR A 74 5.69 -2.15 6.60
C TYR A 74 6.45 -1.28 5.60
N VAL A 75 7.52 -1.87 5.06
CA VAL A 75 8.46 -1.21 4.16
C VAL A 75 8.34 -1.80 2.76
N LYS A 76 8.16 -0.96 1.75
CA LYS A 76 8.37 -1.33 0.33
C LYS A 76 9.61 -0.63 -0.21
N LYS A 77 10.46 -1.39 -0.91
CA LYS A 77 11.66 -0.91 -1.60
C LYS A 77 11.31 -0.66 -3.07
N PHE A 78 11.46 0.58 -3.49
CA PHE A 78 11.39 1.01 -4.87
C PHE A 78 12.80 1.32 -5.39
N ARG A 79 13.21 0.65 -6.47
CA ARG A 79 14.50 0.94 -7.12
C ARG A 79 14.37 2.17 -7.99
N LYS A 80 15.31 3.11 -7.86
CA LYS A 80 15.38 4.26 -8.76
C LYS A 80 15.86 3.76 -10.13
N ALA A 81 14.94 3.57 -11.07
CA ALA A 81 15.34 3.44 -12.46
C ALA A 81 15.96 4.78 -12.91
N GLU A 82 17.05 4.72 -13.66
CA GLU A 82 17.86 5.88 -14.02
C GLU A 82 16.99 6.98 -14.68
N ALA A 83 17.06 8.19 -14.09
CA ALA A 83 16.62 9.51 -14.58
C ALA A 83 15.23 10.10 -14.22
N ASN A 84 14.22 9.37 -13.74
CA ASN A 84 12.85 9.93 -13.66
C ASN A 84 12.12 9.83 -12.30
N VAL A 85 12.85 9.94 -11.19
CA VAL A 85 12.29 9.87 -9.83
C VAL A 85 12.18 11.26 -9.22
N ARG A 86 10.97 11.63 -8.79
CA ARG A 86 10.64 12.97 -8.27
C ARG A 86 10.47 12.96 -6.75
N VAL A 87 11.55 12.74 -6.00
CA VAL A 87 11.53 12.66 -4.52
C VAL A 87 10.84 13.87 -3.88
N ASN A 88 11.04 15.07 -4.42
CA ASN A 88 10.48 16.33 -3.89
C ASN A 88 8.94 16.42 -3.95
N TYR A 89 8.26 15.48 -4.60
CA TYR A 89 6.80 15.44 -4.71
C TYR A 89 6.15 14.52 -3.67
N LEU A 90 6.97 13.79 -2.90
CA LEU A 90 6.47 12.92 -1.84
C LEU A 90 5.83 13.72 -0.73
N LYS A 91 4.65 13.26 -0.29
CA LYS A 91 3.91 13.81 0.85
C LYS A 91 3.48 12.67 1.76
N ALA A 92 3.46 12.91 3.06
CA ALA A 92 2.74 12.05 3.98
C ALA A 92 1.25 12.08 3.60
N THR A 93 0.56 10.95 3.71
CA THR A 93 -0.87 10.88 3.40
C THR A 93 -1.69 10.70 4.67
N SER A 94 -2.91 11.21 4.67
CA SER A 94 -3.88 10.98 5.73
C SER A 94 -5.28 10.92 5.16
N HIS A 95 -5.73 9.70 4.84
CA HIS A 95 -7.07 9.45 4.34
C HIS A 95 -7.55 8.06 4.76
N ARG A 96 -8.86 7.91 5.06
CA ARG A 96 -9.41 6.64 5.56
C ARG A 96 -9.38 5.51 4.52
N ASN A 97 -9.43 5.86 3.23
CA ASN A 97 -9.38 4.91 2.11
C ASN A 97 -7.98 4.75 1.49
N LEU A 98 -6.92 5.16 2.18
CA LEU A 98 -5.54 4.90 1.76
C LEU A 98 -4.81 4.11 2.84
N VAL A 99 -3.92 3.22 2.44
CA VAL A 99 -2.87 2.71 3.33
C VAL A 99 -1.82 3.82 3.41
N ASN A 100 -1.86 4.57 4.50
CA ASN A 100 -1.18 5.85 4.56
C ASN A 100 0.35 5.73 4.59
N LEU A 101 1.01 6.52 3.74
CA LEU A 101 2.47 6.66 3.71
C LEU A 101 2.92 7.53 4.87
N ARG A 102 3.68 6.94 5.79
CA ARG A 102 4.11 7.56 7.05
C ARG A 102 5.48 8.21 6.96
N GLU A 103 6.43 7.54 6.32
CA GLU A 103 7.81 8.01 6.19
C GLU A 103 8.42 7.51 4.88
N VAL A 104 9.48 8.18 4.44
CA VAL A 104 10.27 7.80 3.28
C VAL A 104 11.75 7.89 3.60
N PHE A 105 12.49 6.82 3.26
CA PHE A 105 13.94 6.80 3.32
C PHE A 105 14.53 6.75 1.92
N VAL A 106 15.52 7.57 1.63
CA VAL A 106 16.11 7.69 0.31
C VAL A 106 17.60 7.33 0.38
N THR A 107 18.00 6.30 -0.36
CA THR A 107 19.41 5.92 -0.60
C THR A 107 19.81 6.33 -2.02
N ASP A 108 21.07 6.12 -2.41
CA ASP A 108 21.52 6.45 -3.76
C ASP A 108 20.77 5.66 -4.84
N ASP A 109 20.53 4.38 -4.60
CA ASP A 109 19.94 3.43 -5.56
C ASP A 109 18.42 3.24 -5.41
N SER A 110 17.85 3.60 -4.27
CA SER A 110 16.51 3.16 -3.87
C SER A 110 15.76 4.18 -3.03
N ILE A 111 14.44 4.00 -2.97
CA ILE A 111 13.54 4.68 -2.04
C ILE A 111 12.82 3.59 -1.25
N PHE A 112 12.70 3.78 0.05
CA PHE A 112 11.97 2.90 0.95
C PHE A 112 10.76 3.66 1.49
N PHE A 113 9.58 3.14 1.21
CA PHE A 113 8.31 3.69 1.66
C PHE A 113 7.86 2.95 2.91
N VAL A 114 7.61 3.67 4.00
CA VAL A 114 7.07 3.11 5.24
C VAL A 114 5.58 3.44 5.32
N TYR A 115 4.76 2.40 5.31
CA TYR A 115 3.31 2.49 5.32
C TYR A 115 2.75 1.96 6.64
N GLU A 116 1.60 2.49 7.06
CA GLU A 116 0.83 1.88 8.16
C GLU A 116 0.43 0.43 7.87
N ARG A 117 -0.10 -0.29 8.87
CA ARG A 117 -0.50 -1.70 8.72
C ARG A 117 -1.34 -1.96 7.45
N TRP A 118 -1.09 -3.09 6.81
CA TRP A 118 -1.85 -3.56 5.64
C TRP A 118 -2.98 -4.51 6.06
N GLY A 119 -3.91 -4.74 5.14
CA GLY A 119 -5.00 -5.71 5.26
C GLY A 119 -4.83 -6.89 4.29
N ILE A 120 -5.90 -7.62 4.02
CA ILE A 120 -5.92 -8.67 2.99
C ILE A 120 -6.21 -8.01 1.64
N SER A 121 -5.42 -8.30 0.60
CA SER A 121 -5.66 -7.74 -0.73
C SER A 121 -6.89 -8.35 -1.41
N LEU A 122 -7.53 -7.60 -2.31
CA LEU A 122 -8.64 -8.16 -3.11
C LEU A 122 -8.19 -9.34 -3.96
N LYS A 123 -6.94 -9.35 -4.42
CA LYS A 123 -6.38 -10.52 -5.12
C LYS A 123 -6.40 -11.78 -4.24
N GLU A 124 -6.00 -11.66 -2.97
CA GLU A 124 -6.04 -12.76 -2.02
C GLU A 124 -7.49 -13.20 -1.74
N ILE A 125 -8.44 -12.26 -1.68
CA ILE A 125 -9.87 -12.57 -1.56
C ILE A 125 -10.38 -13.33 -2.79
N CYS A 126 -10.05 -12.87 -4.01
CA CYS A 126 -10.43 -13.54 -5.26
C CYS A 126 -9.88 -14.98 -5.36
N GLN A 127 -8.72 -15.25 -4.74
CA GLN A 127 -8.14 -16.60 -4.70
C GLN A 127 -8.91 -17.58 -3.81
N LEU A 128 -9.81 -17.10 -2.95
CA LEU A 128 -10.68 -17.96 -2.13
C LEU A 128 -11.87 -18.52 -2.91
N TRP A 129 -12.06 -18.15 -4.18
CA TRP A 129 -13.09 -18.72 -5.03
C TRP A 129 -12.93 -20.25 -5.18
N PRO A 130 -14.02 -21.05 -5.15
CA PRO A 130 -15.42 -20.65 -5.00
C PRO A 130 -15.92 -20.56 -3.56
N VAL A 131 -15.05 -20.80 -2.56
CA VAL A 131 -15.42 -20.91 -1.14
C VAL A 131 -15.95 -19.59 -0.59
N PHE A 132 -15.37 -18.48 -1.03
CA PHE A 132 -15.78 -17.15 -0.61
C PHE A 132 -15.85 -16.20 -1.81
N GLN A 133 -16.89 -15.36 -1.83
CA GLN A 133 -17.19 -14.40 -2.88
C GLN A 133 -17.84 -13.18 -2.24
N LEU A 134 -17.51 -11.99 -2.72
CA LEU A 134 -18.20 -10.78 -2.30
C LEU A 134 -19.57 -10.72 -2.99
N GLY A 135 -20.60 -10.39 -2.23
CA GLY A 135 -21.92 -10.12 -2.79
C GLY A 135 -21.97 -8.76 -3.48
N GLU A 136 -23.07 -8.49 -4.17
CA GLU A 136 -23.24 -7.26 -4.94
C GLU A 136 -23.15 -6.01 -4.03
N VAL A 137 -23.66 -6.08 -2.81
CA VAL A 137 -23.65 -4.98 -1.83
C VAL A 137 -22.23 -4.70 -1.32
N GLU A 138 -21.46 -5.74 -1.04
CA GLU A 138 -20.05 -5.60 -0.66
C GLU A 138 -19.23 -4.99 -1.80
N VAL A 139 -19.48 -5.42 -3.04
CA VAL A 139 -18.79 -4.85 -4.22
C VAL A 139 -19.17 -3.38 -4.44
N ALA A 140 -20.45 -3.01 -4.27
CA ALA A 140 -20.87 -1.61 -4.38
C ALA A 140 -20.21 -0.72 -3.31
N THR A 141 -20.17 -1.20 -2.07
CA THR A 141 -19.49 -0.52 -0.95
C THR A 141 -18.00 -0.33 -1.26
N LEU A 142 -17.35 -1.39 -1.73
CA LEU A 142 -15.95 -1.38 -2.12
C LEU A 142 -15.67 -0.37 -3.24
N CYS A 143 -16.53 -0.32 -4.26
CA CYS A 143 -16.41 0.65 -5.34
C CYS A 143 -16.47 2.09 -4.82
N ASN A 144 -17.48 2.40 -3.99
CA ASN A 144 -17.64 3.72 -3.39
C ASN A 144 -16.41 4.13 -2.55
N GLU A 145 -15.88 3.22 -1.75
CA GLU A 145 -14.70 3.49 -0.91
C GLU A 145 -13.42 3.69 -1.74
N ILE A 146 -13.25 2.94 -2.84
CA ILE A 146 -12.14 3.15 -3.80
C ILE A 146 -12.27 4.52 -4.46
N LEU A 147 -13.46 4.91 -4.93
CA LEU A 147 -13.67 6.21 -5.56
C LEU A 147 -13.38 7.37 -4.60
N ASN A 148 -13.76 7.26 -3.33
CA ASN A 148 -13.40 8.24 -2.30
C ASN A 148 -11.87 8.33 -2.09
N GLY A 149 -11.17 7.21 -2.08
CA GLY A 149 -9.70 7.19 -2.04
C GLY A 149 -9.06 7.82 -3.28
N LEU A 150 -9.59 7.51 -4.47
CA LEU A 150 -9.12 8.11 -5.72
C LEU A 150 -9.36 9.61 -5.79
N LYS A 151 -10.48 10.10 -5.24
CA LYS A 151 -10.75 11.55 -5.14
C LYS A 151 -9.63 12.26 -4.39
N TYR A 152 -9.26 11.74 -3.22
CA TYR A 152 -8.13 12.28 -2.46
C TYR A 152 -6.82 12.24 -3.27
N ILE A 153 -6.53 11.13 -3.96
CA ILE A 153 -5.31 11.00 -4.77
C ILE A 153 -5.29 12.01 -5.93
N HIS A 154 -6.41 12.16 -6.63
CA HIS A 154 -6.52 12.99 -7.82
C HIS A 154 -6.55 14.48 -7.48
N ASP A 155 -7.28 14.86 -6.44
CA ASP A 155 -7.58 16.26 -6.12
C ASP A 155 -6.56 16.84 -5.12
N GLU A 156 -6.28 16.14 -4.03
CA GLU A 156 -5.40 16.64 -2.95
C GLU A 156 -3.92 16.36 -3.24
N LEU A 157 -3.60 15.17 -3.75
CA LEU A 157 -2.22 14.83 -4.11
C LEU A 157 -1.85 15.30 -5.52
N GLY A 158 -2.83 15.54 -6.40
CA GLY A 158 -2.60 16.03 -7.76
C GLY A 158 -1.93 15.00 -8.66
N VAL A 159 -2.06 13.71 -8.37
CA VAL A 159 -1.45 12.61 -9.13
C VAL A 159 -2.51 11.59 -9.54
N SER A 160 -2.20 10.76 -10.54
CA SER A 160 -2.92 9.50 -10.76
C SER A 160 -2.27 8.40 -9.93
N HIS A 161 -3.04 7.43 -9.45
CA HIS A 161 -2.50 6.24 -8.81
C HIS A 161 -1.60 5.44 -9.77
N GLY A 162 -2.07 5.15 -10.99
CA GLY A 162 -1.26 4.60 -12.08
C GLY A 162 -0.90 3.12 -11.99
N ASP A 163 -1.21 2.45 -10.88
CA ASP A 163 -1.14 0.99 -10.70
C ASP A 163 -2.35 0.47 -9.89
N LEU A 164 -3.56 0.97 -10.17
CA LEU A 164 -4.76 0.56 -9.45
C LEU A 164 -5.19 -0.83 -9.93
N ARG A 165 -5.01 -1.85 -9.09
CA ARG A 165 -5.31 -3.27 -9.36
C ARG A 165 -5.67 -3.96 -8.05
N GLU A 166 -6.24 -5.17 -8.10
CA GLU A 166 -6.72 -5.94 -6.94
C GLU A 166 -5.60 -6.23 -5.91
N GLU A 167 -4.35 -6.26 -6.36
CA GLU A 167 -3.14 -6.40 -5.53
C GLU A 167 -2.90 -5.21 -4.59
N ASN A 168 -3.44 -4.05 -4.94
CA ASN A 168 -3.19 -2.77 -4.27
C ASN A 168 -4.44 -2.22 -3.57
N ILE A 169 -5.52 -2.99 -3.52
CA ILE A 169 -6.71 -2.67 -2.72
C ILE A 169 -6.78 -3.66 -1.56
N PHE A 170 -6.89 -3.15 -0.35
CA PHE A 170 -6.86 -3.94 0.88
C PHE A 170 -8.17 -3.79 1.65
N ILE A 171 -8.66 -4.91 2.18
CA ILE A 171 -9.69 -4.92 3.22
C ILE A 171 -8.99 -5.04 4.58
N MET A 172 -9.19 -4.03 5.41
CA MET A 172 -8.62 -3.93 6.74
C MET A 172 -9.39 -4.78 7.74
N GLU A 173 -8.79 -5.05 8.90
CA GLU A 173 -9.40 -5.85 9.98
C GLU A 173 -10.75 -5.29 10.46
N ASN A 174 -10.95 -3.97 10.38
CA ASN A 174 -12.19 -3.30 10.73
C ASN A 174 -13.20 -3.21 9.57
N GLY A 175 -12.89 -3.82 8.41
CA GLY A 175 -13.72 -3.78 7.20
C GLY A 175 -13.49 -2.56 6.30
N ASP A 176 -12.64 -1.60 6.66
CA ASP A 176 -12.33 -0.46 5.78
C ASP A 176 -11.65 -0.94 4.49
N VAL A 177 -11.98 -0.30 3.37
CA VAL A 177 -11.30 -0.51 2.08
C VAL A 177 -10.24 0.58 1.88
N ARG A 178 -9.00 0.15 1.61
CA ARG A 178 -7.84 1.05 1.48
C ARG A 178 -7.01 0.80 0.22
N ILE A 179 -6.64 1.89 -0.46
CA ILE A 179 -5.73 1.90 -1.61
C ILE A 179 -4.28 1.98 -1.09
N GLY A 180 -3.43 1.02 -1.47
CA GLY A 180 -2.00 1.00 -1.11
C GLY A 180 -1.09 1.57 -2.19
N ASN A 181 0.23 1.49 -1.98
CA ASN A 181 1.30 1.81 -2.94
C ASN A 181 1.36 3.27 -3.47
N ILE A 182 0.72 4.23 -2.80
CA ILE A 182 0.68 5.63 -3.26
C ILE A 182 2.05 6.32 -3.37
N GLY A 183 3.06 5.86 -2.61
CA GLY A 183 4.43 6.39 -2.68
C GLY A 183 5.06 6.25 -4.07
N GLU A 184 4.81 5.14 -4.76
CA GLU A 184 5.31 4.94 -6.13
C GLU A 184 4.63 5.88 -7.13
N SER A 185 3.34 6.14 -6.96
CA SER A 185 2.56 7.07 -7.78
C SER A 185 3.12 8.49 -7.72
N MET A 186 3.50 8.95 -6.52
CA MET A 186 4.04 10.29 -6.31
C MET A 186 5.42 10.49 -6.92
N VAL A 187 6.31 9.49 -6.83
CA VAL A 187 7.69 9.62 -7.34
C VAL A 187 7.80 9.45 -8.84
N ARG A 188 6.84 8.78 -9.49
CA ARG A 188 6.83 8.62 -10.95
C ARG A 188 6.40 9.91 -11.63
N VAL A 189 6.82 10.08 -12.88
CA VAL A 189 6.35 11.19 -13.72
C VAL A 189 4.88 10.93 -14.09
N PRO A 190 3.99 11.95 -14.01
CA PRO A 190 2.58 11.77 -14.34
C PRO A 190 2.45 11.39 -15.80
N LYS A 191 1.60 10.42 -16.10
CA LYS A 191 1.28 10.04 -17.47
C LYS A 191 0.06 10.83 -17.96
N PRO A 192 0.01 11.21 -19.25
CA PRO A 192 -1.23 11.70 -19.85
C PRO A 192 -2.36 10.70 -19.62
N GLN A 193 -3.56 11.19 -19.30
CA GLN A 193 -4.76 10.37 -19.03
C GLN A 193 -4.59 9.38 -17.87
N GLY A 194 -3.65 9.62 -16.94
CA GLY A 194 -3.45 8.73 -15.79
C GLY A 194 -4.69 8.59 -14.92
N LYS A 195 -5.43 9.69 -14.72
CA LYS A 195 -6.66 9.72 -13.92
C LYS A 195 -7.78 8.90 -14.56
N ASP A 196 -8.00 9.07 -15.86
CA ASP A 196 -9.01 8.31 -16.62
C ASP A 196 -8.71 6.80 -16.58
N LYS A 197 -7.43 6.42 -16.62
CA LYS A 197 -7.00 5.03 -16.48
C LYS A 197 -7.25 4.46 -15.09
N ASP A 198 -7.14 5.27 -14.03
CA ASP A 198 -7.50 4.83 -12.69
C ASP A 198 -9.00 4.53 -12.61
N LEU A 199 -9.85 5.37 -13.21
CA LEU A 199 -11.29 5.14 -13.25
C LEU A 199 -11.66 3.86 -14.00
N GLN A 200 -11.07 3.64 -15.17
CA GLN A 200 -11.26 2.39 -15.91
C GLN A 200 -10.81 1.17 -15.08
N ALA A 201 -9.74 1.30 -14.31
CA ALA A 201 -9.27 0.22 -13.46
C ALA A 201 -10.26 -0.12 -12.34
N VAL A 202 -11.00 0.87 -11.79
CA VAL A 202 -12.10 0.59 -10.84
C VAL A 202 -13.17 -0.28 -11.49
N CYS A 203 -13.60 0.05 -12.71
CA CYS A 203 -14.58 -0.74 -13.44
C CYS A 203 -14.10 -2.17 -13.66
N ASN A 204 -12.83 -2.36 -14.04
CA ASN A 204 -12.25 -3.69 -14.24
C ASN A 204 -12.21 -4.51 -12.94
N ILE A 205 -11.87 -3.88 -11.80
CA ILE A 205 -11.90 -4.53 -10.49
C ILE A 205 -13.33 -4.99 -10.15
N VAL A 206 -14.34 -4.12 -10.32
CA VAL A 206 -15.74 -4.45 -10.07
C VAL A 206 -16.22 -5.60 -10.95
N GLN A 207 -15.89 -5.59 -12.24
CA GLN A 207 -16.22 -6.67 -13.17
C GLN A 207 -15.59 -8.00 -12.74
N CYS A 208 -14.32 -7.97 -12.30
CA CYS A 208 -13.60 -9.14 -11.81
C CYS A 208 -14.29 -9.74 -10.57
N LEU A 209 -14.65 -8.90 -9.60
CA LEU A 209 -15.28 -9.32 -8.35
C LEU A 209 -16.68 -9.91 -8.55
N LEU A 210 -17.46 -9.36 -9.49
CA LEU A 210 -18.80 -9.85 -9.84
C LEU A 210 -18.77 -11.06 -10.80
N GLY A 211 -17.59 -11.49 -11.25
CA GLY A 211 -17.43 -12.61 -12.17
C GLY A 211 -18.08 -12.37 -13.54
N LEU A 212 -18.19 -11.12 -14.01
CA LEU A 212 -18.87 -10.78 -15.27
C LEU A 212 -18.17 -11.35 -16.52
N ASP A 213 -16.88 -11.69 -16.42
CA ASP A 213 -16.13 -12.38 -17.47
C ASP A 213 -16.39 -13.89 -17.53
N LYS A 214 -17.08 -14.45 -16.53
CA LYS A 214 -17.40 -15.87 -16.43
C LYS A 214 -18.90 -16.04 -16.70
N ALA A 215 -19.21 -16.56 -17.88
CA ALA A 215 -20.58 -16.70 -18.37
C ALA A 215 -21.49 -17.51 -17.43
N GLU A 216 -22.77 -17.14 -17.48
CA GLU A 216 -23.96 -17.82 -16.92
C GLU A 216 -24.19 -17.73 -15.40
N SER A 217 -24.89 -16.67 -14.98
CA SER A 217 -26.06 -16.82 -14.09
C SER A 217 -26.91 -15.54 -14.13
N ALA A 218 -28.22 -15.69 -13.91
CA ALA A 218 -29.22 -14.63 -13.94
C ALA A 218 -28.87 -13.54 -12.91
N GLY A 219 -28.42 -12.39 -13.39
CA GLY A 219 -28.00 -11.27 -12.55
C GLY A 219 -29.18 -10.48 -12.00
N GLY A 220 -29.12 -10.11 -10.72
CA GLY A 220 -30.06 -9.20 -10.10
C GLY A 220 -29.92 -7.76 -10.62
N THR A 221 -30.76 -6.85 -10.10
CA THR A 221 -30.75 -5.43 -10.50
C THR A 221 -29.38 -4.78 -10.31
N MET A 222 -28.62 -5.13 -9.26
CA MET A 222 -27.30 -4.54 -9.07
C MET A 222 -26.27 -5.05 -10.08
N ARG A 223 -26.44 -6.25 -10.63
CA ARG A 223 -25.59 -6.72 -11.73
C ARG A 223 -25.80 -5.93 -13.02
N LEU A 224 -27.05 -5.50 -13.28
CA LEU A 224 -27.36 -4.60 -14.39
C LEU A 224 -26.73 -3.22 -14.15
N LEU A 225 -26.88 -2.68 -12.94
CA LEU A 225 -26.33 -1.37 -12.62
C LEU A 225 -24.79 -1.36 -12.54
N ALA A 226 -24.17 -2.46 -12.12
CA ALA A 226 -22.72 -2.66 -12.23
C ALA A 226 -22.28 -2.79 -13.71
N GLY A 227 -23.13 -3.36 -14.57
CA GLY A 227 -22.96 -3.33 -16.02
C GLY A 227 -23.02 -1.91 -16.58
N ASP A 228 -23.99 -1.10 -16.13
CA ASP A 228 -24.13 0.30 -16.53
C ASP A 228 -22.98 1.17 -16.01
N PHE A 229 -22.52 0.92 -14.78
CA PHE A 229 -21.33 1.56 -14.19
C PHE A 229 -20.05 1.19 -14.94
N ALA A 230 -19.87 -0.10 -15.24
CA ALA A 230 -18.71 -0.56 -16.00
C ALA A 230 -18.79 -0.16 -17.49
N GLY A 231 -19.99 0.15 -17.98
CA GLY A 231 -20.27 0.74 -19.29
C GLY A 231 -20.32 2.27 -19.28
N ALA A 232 -20.03 2.93 -18.15
CA ALA A 232 -19.99 4.38 -18.07
C ALA A 232 -18.98 4.93 -19.09
N PRO A 233 -19.29 6.06 -19.75
CA PRO A 233 -18.42 6.63 -20.76
C PRO A 233 -17.04 6.94 -20.16
N CYS A 234 -15.98 6.71 -20.94
CA CYS A 234 -14.59 6.93 -20.50
C CYS A 234 -14.26 8.37 -20.05
N SER A 235 -15.21 9.30 -20.21
CA SER A 235 -15.14 10.70 -19.78
C SER A 235 -15.83 10.98 -18.43
N ALA A 236 -16.40 9.97 -17.77
CA ALA A 236 -17.09 10.14 -16.49
C ALA A 236 -16.12 10.62 -15.40
N THR A 237 -16.56 11.57 -14.59
CA THR A 237 -15.79 12.09 -13.44
C THR A 237 -16.01 11.25 -12.19
N ILE A 238 -15.12 11.38 -11.19
CA ILE A 238 -15.31 10.70 -9.89
C ILE A 238 -16.65 11.08 -9.26
N ASP A 239 -17.04 12.35 -9.31
CA ASP A 239 -18.29 12.82 -8.73
C ASP A 239 -19.52 12.24 -9.43
N GLU A 240 -19.47 12.07 -10.76
CA GLU A 240 -20.51 11.38 -11.52
C GLU A 240 -20.59 9.90 -11.14
N LEU A 241 -19.44 9.22 -11.01
CA LEU A 241 -19.40 7.81 -10.61
C LEU A 241 -19.89 7.61 -9.16
N LEU A 242 -19.59 8.53 -8.25
CA LEU A 242 -20.09 8.51 -6.87
C LEU A 242 -21.60 8.73 -6.79
N GLN A 243 -22.21 9.43 -7.76
CA GLN A 243 -23.69 9.55 -7.83
C GLN A 243 -24.37 8.28 -8.36
N VAL A 244 -23.63 7.44 -9.09
CA VAL A 244 -24.12 6.16 -9.63
C VAL A 244 -23.87 5.01 -8.63
N CYS A 245 -22.86 5.14 -7.76
CA CYS A 245 -22.63 4.20 -6.66
C CYS A 245 -23.79 4.26 -5.64
N PHE A 246 -24.45 3.11 -5.49
CA PHE A 246 -25.71 2.88 -4.76
C PHE A 246 -25.67 3.21 -3.27
#